data_AF-A0A4U3JU51-F1
#
_entry.id   AF-A0A4U3JU51-F1
#
_cell.length_a   1.000
_cell.length_b   1.000
_cell.length_c   1.000
_cell.angle_alpha   90.00
_cell.angle_beta   90.00
_cell.angle_gamma   90.00
#
_symmetry.space_group_name_H-M   'P 1'
#
loop_
_entity.id
_entity.type
_entity.pdbx_description
1 polymer ?
#
loop_
_entity_poly.entity_id
_entity_poly.type
_entity_poly.pdbx_seq_one_letter_code
_entity_poly.pdbx_strand_id
1 'polypeptide(L)'
;MKEVDKRVIWKNMNELQLLLKISQFIEKNSIKTCSQYQEKLSEFPREVPSVWFIIQRYSSWNNLLRKIDRKENQHYQWNHISDEELIDIARSFIEKEQIRSQRKYEQKVVGKNVPSLSTLKKRMGDVRPLFKKHLEESPIVPTNFELLLELKKEIIRLELEQDLSMT
;
A
#
# COMPACT_ATOMS: atom_id res chain seq x y z
N MET A 1 -30.93 32.29 36.80
CA MET A 1 -30.71 31.13 35.89
C MET A 1 -29.31 30.61 36.14
N LYS A 2 -29.12 29.33 36.48
CA LYS A 2 -27.77 28.75 36.65
C LYS A 2 -27.06 28.78 35.30
N GLU A 3 -25.89 29.41 35.22
CA GLU A 3 -25.05 29.34 34.04
C GLU A 3 -24.75 27.88 33.73
N VAL A 4 -25.31 27.38 32.62
CA VAL A 4 -25.01 26.03 32.13
C VAL A 4 -23.52 26.03 31.82
N ASP A 5 -22.76 25.20 32.55
CA ASP A 5 -21.33 25.05 32.34
C ASP A 5 -21.07 24.75 30.85
N LYS A 6 -20.47 25.70 30.14
CA LYS A 6 -20.36 25.70 28.67
C LYS A 6 -19.45 24.57 28.17
N ARG A 7 -18.72 23.90 29.07
CA ARG A 7 -18.00 22.64 28.80
C ARG A 7 -18.94 21.45 28.54
N VAL A 8 -20.21 21.56 28.93
CA VAL A 8 -21.24 20.51 28.82
C VAL A 8 -21.93 20.52 27.45
N ILE A 9 -21.78 21.60 26.66
CA ILE A 9 -22.45 21.74 25.35
C ILE A 9 -22.08 20.57 24.42
N TRP A 10 -20.80 20.19 24.39
CA TRP A 10 -20.31 19.09 23.54
C TRP A 10 -20.71 17.70 24.06
N LYS A 11 -20.90 17.55 25.37
CA LYS A 11 -21.34 16.29 25.98
C LYS A 11 -22.80 15.97 25.66
N ASN A 12 -23.61 17.01 25.46
CA ASN A 12 -25.04 16.90 25.17
C ASN A 12 -25.36 16.77 23.68
N MET A 13 -24.38 16.97 22.79
CA MET A 13 -24.57 16.82 21.34
C MET A 13 -24.57 15.34 20.93
N ASN A 14 -25.42 15.01 19.96
CA ASN A 14 -25.37 13.71 19.30
C ASN A 14 -24.02 13.55 18.56
N GLU A 15 -23.49 12.34 18.50
CA GLU A 15 -22.22 12.01 17.84
C GLU A 15 -22.18 12.51 16.39
N LEU A 16 -23.26 12.32 15.63
CA LEU A 16 -23.36 12.80 14.24
C LEU A 16 -23.24 14.33 14.14
N GLN A 17 -23.94 15.06 15.01
CA GLN A 17 -23.90 16.53 15.02
C GLN A 17 -22.50 17.03 15.40
N LEU A 18 -21.87 16.38 16.37
CA LEU A 18 -20.52 16.72 16.81
C LEU A 18 -19.49 16.46 15.69
N LEU A 19 -19.56 15.31 15.03
CA LEU A 19 -18.68 14.97 13.90
C LEU A 19 -18.86 15.93 12.73
N LEU A 20 -20.11 16.24 12.35
CA LEU A 20 -20.41 17.20 11.28
C LEU A 20 -19.81 18.57 11.57
N LYS A 21 -19.99 19.05 12.81
CA LYS A 21 -19.49 20.37 13.22
C LYS A 21 -17.96 20.44 13.18
N ILE A 22 -17.29 19.38 13.63
CA ILE A 22 -15.83 19.29 13.54
C ILE A 22 -15.36 19.18 12.07
N SER A 23 -16.04 18.38 11.24
CA SER A 23 -15.73 18.25 9.79
C SER A 23 -15.82 19.58 9.07
N GLN A 24 -16.91 20.32 9.26
CA GLN A 24 -17.12 21.63 8.66
C GLN A 24 -16.03 22.63 9.06
N PHE A 25 -15.58 22.60 10.32
CA PHE A 25 -14.50 23.45 10.78
C PHE A 25 -13.15 23.09 10.16
N ILE A 26 -12.87 21.79 10.03
CA ILE A 26 -11.67 21.27 9.37
C ILE A 26 -11.63 21.69 7.90
N GLU A 27 -12.75 21.52 7.19
CA GLU A 27 -12.89 21.89 5.78
C GLU A 27 -12.76 23.41 5.57
N LYS A 28 -13.51 24.21 6.35
CA LYS A 28 -13.50 25.69 6.29
C LYS A 28 -12.10 26.26 6.45
N ASN A 29 -11.28 25.67 7.33
CA ASN A 29 -9.94 26.15 7.64
C ASN A 29 -8.82 25.34 6.97
N SER A 30 -9.14 24.39 6.07
CA SER A 30 -8.18 23.52 5.40
C SER A 30 -7.18 22.83 6.34
N ILE A 31 -7.66 22.38 7.50
CA ILE A 31 -6.85 21.79 8.56
C ILE A 31 -6.44 20.36 8.18
N LYS A 32 -5.14 20.06 8.25
CA LYS A 32 -4.59 18.72 7.96
C LYS A 32 -4.02 18.03 9.18
N THR A 33 -3.55 18.79 10.17
CA THR A 33 -2.88 18.24 11.36
C THR A 33 -3.55 18.69 12.66
N CYS A 34 -3.34 17.92 13.73
CA CYS A 34 -3.82 18.28 15.07
C CYS A 34 -3.23 19.63 15.56
N SER A 35 -1.99 19.96 15.17
CA SER A 35 -1.36 21.26 15.51
C SER A 35 -2.10 22.41 14.86
N GLN A 36 -2.39 22.29 13.56
CA GLN A 36 -3.16 23.31 12.83
C GLN A 36 -4.56 23.48 13.41
N TYR A 37 -5.18 22.39 13.86
CA TYR A 37 -6.46 22.47 14.57
C TYR A 37 -6.34 23.28 15.87
N GLN A 38 -5.29 23.05 16.66
CA GLN A 38 -5.07 23.76 17.92
C GLN A 38 -4.76 25.25 17.69
N GLU A 39 -3.99 25.58 16.66
CA GLU A 39 -3.74 26.96 16.23
C GLU A 39 -5.03 27.65 15.77
N LYS A 40 -5.84 26.99 14.94
CA LYS A 40 -7.13 27.56 14.52
C LYS A 40 -8.16 27.63 15.65
N LEU A 41 -8.05 26.76 16.65
CA LEU A 41 -8.86 26.85 17.85
C LEU A 41 -8.48 28.07 18.71
N SER A 42 -7.22 28.50 18.72
CA SER A 42 -6.85 29.72 19.45
C SER A 42 -7.41 30.98 18.80
N GLU A 43 -7.54 30.99 17.47
CA GLU A 43 -8.25 32.02 16.70
C GLU A 43 -9.78 31.96 16.92
N PHE A 44 -10.36 30.74 17.06
CA PHE A 44 -11.80 30.52 17.19
C PHE A 44 -12.18 29.61 18.39
N PRO A 45 -11.97 30.05 19.66
CA PRO A 45 -11.98 29.19 20.85
C PRO A 45 -13.36 28.61 21.26
N ARG A 46 -14.42 28.90 20.51
CA ARG A 46 -15.80 28.49 20.81
C ARG A 46 -16.52 27.80 19.65
N GLU A 47 -15.94 27.77 18.46
CA GLU A 47 -16.61 27.18 17.30
C GLU A 47 -16.67 25.65 17.41
N VAL A 48 -15.64 25.03 17.99
CA VAL A 48 -15.48 23.57 18.04
C VAL A 48 -14.90 23.10 19.38
N PRO A 49 -15.04 21.82 19.75
CA PRO A 49 -14.45 21.27 20.96
C PRO A 49 -12.92 21.32 20.96
N SER A 50 -12.34 21.34 22.16
CA SER A 50 -10.88 21.33 22.34
C SER A 50 -10.26 20.00 21.92
N VAL A 51 -8.96 20.03 21.61
CA VAL A 51 -8.16 18.84 21.31
C VAL A 51 -8.25 17.82 22.45
N TRP A 52 -8.21 18.27 23.70
CA TRP A 52 -8.37 17.40 24.87
C TRP A 52 -9.70 16.65 24.87
N PHE A 53 -10.80 17.33 24.56
CA PHE A 53 -12.12 16.70 24.47
C PHE A 53 -12.18 15.68 23.32
N ILE A 54 -11.58 16.00 22.18
CA ILE A 54 -11.46 15.08 21.05
C ILE A 54 -10.70 13.82 21.44
N ILE A 55 -9.54 13.96 22.09
CA ILE A 55 -8.74 12.81 22.54
C ILE A 55 -9.51 11.99 23.57
N GLN A 56 -10.20 12.63 24.51
CA GLN A 56 -11.00 11.91 25.51
C GLN A 56 -12.13 11.10 24.86
N ARG A 57 -12.81 11.65 23.85
CA ARG A 57 -13.99 11.03 23.23
C ARG A 57 -13.66 10.04 22.12
N TYR A 58 -12.57 10.26 21.38
CA TYR A 58 -12.21 9.48 20.19
C TYR A 58 -10.86 8.75 20.33
N SER A 59 -10.21 8.84 21.49
CA SER A 59 -8.89 8.29 21.81
C SER A 59 -7.72 8.95 21.06
N SER A 60 -7.91 9.43 19.83
CA SER A 60 -6.88 10.15 19.08
C SER A 60 -7.47 11.04 17.98
N TRP A 61 -6.70 12.04 17.54
CA TRP A 61 -7.01 12.86 16.36
C TRP A 61 -7.23 12.01 15.10
N ASN A 62 -6.40 10.99 14.90
CA ASN A 62 -6.51 10.11 13.74
C ASN A 62 -7.81 9.30 13.77
N ASN A 63 -8.27 8.86 14.95
CA ASN A 63 -9.55 8.15 15.08
C ASN A 63 -10.74 9.07 14.81
N LEU A 64 -10.67 10.34 15.23
CA LEU A 64 -11.66 11.35 14.85
C LEU A 64 -11.71 11.50 13.32
N LEU A 65 -10.56 11.73 12.68
CA LEU A 65 -10.50 11.85 11.21
C LEU A 65 -11.02 10.60 10.51
N ARG A 66 -10.72 9.40 11.01
CA ARG A 66 -11.28 8.15 10.47
C ARG A 66 -12.79 8.09 10.58
N LYS A 67 -13.36 8.53 11.71
CA LYS A 67 -14.82 8.61 11.90
C LYS A 67 -15.47 9.66 10.99
N ILE A 68 -14.80 10.79 10.76
CA ILE A 68 -15.25 11.85 9.84
C ILE A 68 -15.20 11.35 8.39
N ASP A 69 -14.04 10.86 7.95
CA ASP A 69 -13.80 10.36 6.59
C ASP A 69 -14.53 9.04 6.29
N ARG A 70 -15.06 8.35 7.32
CA ARG A 70 -15.56 6.98 7.25
C ARG A 70 -14.56 6.00 6.61
N LYS A 71 -13.27 6.32 6.62
CA LYS A 71 -12.22 5.42 6.13
C LYS A 71 -12.01 4.33 7.18
N GLU A 72 -12.49 3.13 6.88
CA GLU A 72 -12.19 1.93 7.65
C GLU A 72 -10.67 1.81 7.86
N ASN A 73 -10.27 1.23 8.99
CA ASN A 73 -8.87 1.08 9.38
C ASN A 73 -8.09 0.33 8.30
N GLN A 74 -7.43 1.05 7.38
CA GLN A 74 -6.57 0.45 6.36
C GLN A 74 -5.44 -0.40 6.97
N HIS A 75 -5.05 -0.10 8.22
CA HIS A 75 -4.09 -0.91 8.98
C HIS A 75 -4.55 -2.37 9.18
N TYR A 76 -5.85 -2.62 9.19
CA TYR A 76 -6.44 -3.95 9.36
C TYR A 76 -7.21 -4.42 8.12
N GLN A 77 -7.21 -3.67 7.00
CA GLN A 77 -7.94 -4.09 5.80
C GLN A 77 -7.44 -5.45 5.29
N TRP A 78 -6.16 -5.73 5.49
CA TRP A 78 -5.53 -6.99 5.13
C TRP A 78 -5.74 -8.10 6.17
N ASN A 79 -6.32 -7.79 7.34
CA ASN A 79 -6.50 -8.79 8.41
C ASN A 79 -7.55 -9.84 8.06
N HIS A 80 -8.61 -9.41 7.38
CA HIS A 80 -9.77 -10.25 7.04
C HIS A 80 -9.60 -11.00 5.71
N ILE A 81 -8.55 -10.67 4.96
CA ILE A 81 -8.24 -11.25 3.65
C ILE A 81 -7.37 -12.49 3.86
N SER A 82 -7.61 -13.55 3.08
CA SER A 82 -6.79 -14.77 3.13
C SER A 82 -5.39 -14.52 2.58
N ASP A 83 -4.43 -15.36 2.93
CA ASP A 83 -3.06 -15.17 2.45
C ASP A 83 -2.94 -15.36 0.93
N GLU A 84 -3.76 -16.24 0.34
CA GLU A 84 -3.84 -16.47 -1.11
C GLU A 84 -4.39 -15.24 -1.84
N GLU A 85 -5.50 -14.67 -1.37
CA GLU A 85 -6.08 -13.45 -1.95
C GLU A 85 -5.10 -12.27 -1.85
N LEU A 86 -4.40 -12.17 -0.72
CA LEU A 86 -3.41 -11.12 -0.50
C LEU A 86 -2.21 -11.25 -1.45
N ILE A 87 -1.81 -12.48 -1.76
CA ILE A 87 -0.78 -12.79 -2.77
C ILE A 87 -1.26 -12.39 -4.17
N ASP A 88 -2.49 -12.71 -4.53
CA ASP A 88 -3.03 -12.41 -5.86
C ASP A 88 -3.17 -10.90 -6.11
N ILE A 89 -3.56 -10.15 -5.08
CA ILE A 89 -3.57 -8.68 -5.13
C ILE A 89 -2.15 -8.13 -5.34
N ALA A 90 -1.15 -8.71 -4.67
CA ALA A 90 0.25 -8.30 -4.86
C ALA A 90 0.79 -8.68 -6.25
N ARG A 91 0.50 -9.89 -6.73
CA ARG A 91 0.92 -10.39 -8.06
C ARG A 91 0.32 -9.58 -9.19
N SER A 92 -0.99 -9.36 -9.16
CA SER A 92 -1.69 -8.54 -10.17
C SER A 92 -1.11 -7.12 -10.24
N PHE A 93 -0.74 -6.53 -9.09
CA PHE A 93 -0.08 -5.23 -9.08
C PHE A 93 1.35 -5.29 -9.65
N ILE A 94 2.12 -6.32 -9.29
CA ILE A 94 3.49 -6.52 -9.80
C ILE A 94 3.51 -6.68 -11.32
N GLU A 95 2.59 -7.46 -11.88
CA GLU A 95 2.43 -7.68 -13.32
C GLU A 95 2.00 -6.40 -14.03
N LYS A 96 0.98 -5.72 -13.51
CA LYS A 96 0.46 -4.47 -14.09
C LYS A 96 1.52 -3.37 -14.13
N GLU A 97 2.30 -3.22 -13.07
CA GLU A 97 3.31 -2.17 -12.94
C GLU A 97 4.71 -2.59 -13.40
N GLN A 98 4.85 -3.83 -13.90
CA GLN A 98 6.09 -4.46 -14.37
C GLN A 98 7.23 -4.31 -13.34
N ILE A 99 6.93 -4.68 -12.09
CA ILE A 99 7.82 -4.50 -10.94
C ILE A 99 8.77 -5.69 -10.83
N ARG A 100 10.07 -5.42 -10.98
CA ARG A 100 11.12 -6.48 -10.94
C ARG A 100 11.91 -6.53 -9.63
N SER A 101 11.64 -5.64 -8.68
CA SER A 101 12.40 -5.58 -7.43
C SER A 101 11.56 -5.09 -6.25
N GLN A 102 11.94 -5.53 -5.04
CA GLN A 102 11.32 -5.11 -3.78
C GLN A 102 11.38 -3.58 -3.61
N ARG A 103 12.52 -2.96 -3.95
CA ARG A 103 12.69 -1.50 -3.83
C ARG A 103 11.73 -0.74 -4.76
N LYS A 104 11.55 -1.23 -5.98
CA LYS A 104 10.62 -0.62 -6.94
C LYS A 104 9.16 -0.82 -6.52
N TYR A 105 8.86 -1.93 -5.85
CA TYR A 105 7.55 -2.17 -5.23
C TYR A 105 7.26 -1.14 -4.15
N GLU A 106 8.16 -0.96 -3.19
CA GLU A 106 7.98 -0.01 -2.08
C GLU A 106 7.75 1.43 -2.57
N GLN A 107 8.44 1.85 -3.63
CA GLN A 107 8.24 3.17 -4.22
C GLN A 107 6.86 3.34 -4.88
N LYS A 108 6.39 2.31 -5.59
CA LYS A 108 5.11 2.38 -6.34
C LYS A 108 3.87 2.14 -5.48
N VAL A 109 4.02 1.47 -4.35
CA VAL A 109 2.91 1.19 -3.41
C VAL A 109 2.42 2.44 -2.70
N VAL A 110 3.26 3.47 -2.56
CA VAL A 110 2.90 4.70 -1.83
C VAL A 110 1.67 5.34 -2.47
N GLY A 111 0.59 5.45 -1.69
CA GLY A 111 -0.68 6.04 -2.12
C GLY A 111 -1.57 5.13 -2.98
N LYS A 112 -1.23 3.84 -3.11
CA LYS A 112 -2.06 2.83 -3.79
C LYS A 112 -2.72 1.89 -2.78
N ASN A 113 -3.90 1.38 -3.11
CA ASN A 113 -4.61 0.40 -2.27
C ASN A 113 -4.08 -1.02 -2.48
N VAL A 114 -2.82 -1.24 -2.11
CA VAL A 114 -2.13 -2.54 -2.25
C VAL A 114 -1.33 -2.84 -0.97
N PRO A 115 -1.10 -4.12 -0.62
CA PRO A 115 -0.42 -4.46 0.62
C PRO A 115 1.03 -3.99 0.60
N SER A 116 1.48 -3.41 1.71
CA SER A 116 2.88 -3.01 1.86
C SER A 116 3.79 -4.23 1.89
N LEU A 117 5.07 -4.00 1.56
CA LEU A 117 6.09 -5.06 1.60
C LEU A 117 6.26 -5.63 3.03
N SER A 118 6.04 -4.80 4.05
CA SER A 118 6.01 -5.22 5.46
C SER A 118 4.83 -6.15 5.77
N THR A 119 3.63 -5.87 5.25
CA THR A 119 2.46 -6.74 5.42
C THR A 119 2.68 -8.09 4.74
N LEU A 120 3.21 -8.08 3.51
CA LEU A 120 3.54 -9.31 2.77
C LEU A 120 4.61 -10.14 3.50
N LYS A 121 5.70 -9.52 3.97
CA LYS A 121 6.76 -10.21 4.74
C LYS A 121 6.23 -10.80 6.05
N LYS A 122 5.32 -10.09 6.74
CA LYS A 122 4.77 -10.56 8.02
C LYS A 122 3.89 -11.79 7.85
N ARG A 123 3.18 -11.91 6.73
CA ARG A 123 2.25 -13.02 6.46
C ARG A 123 2.93 -14.20 5.75
N MET A 124 3.71 -13.92 4.71
CA MET A 124 4.31 -14.94 3.84
C MET A 124 5.75 -15.29 4.22
N GLY A 125 6.41 -14.48 5.05
CA GLY A 125 7.86 -14.59 5.29
C GLY A 125 8.67 -14.14 4.07
N ASP A 126 9.01 -15.05 3.18
CA ASP A 126 9.86 -14.75 2.02
C ASP A 126 9.05 -14.23 0.82
N VAL A 127 9.22 -12.95 0.52
CA VAL A 127 8.57 -12.25 -0.60
C VAL A 127 9.38 -12.30 -1.90
N ARG A 128 10.60 -12.84 -1.89
CA ARG A 128 11.44 -12.96 -3.10
C ARG A 128 10.75 -13.70 -4.26
N PRO A 129 9.96 -14.76 -4.04
CA PRO A 129 9.28 -15.46 -5.13
C PRO A 129 8.31 -14.58 -5.92
N LEU A 130 7.70 -13.57 -5.31
CA LEU A 130 6.74 -12.67 -5.96
C LEU A 130 7.37 -11.81 -7.07
N PHE A 131 8.68 -11.57 -6.99
CA PHE A 131 9.41 -10.73 -7.95
C PHE A 131 10.26 -11.53 -8.92
N LYS A 132 10.34 -12.85 -8.74
CA LYS A 132 10.97 -13.71 -9.73
C LYS A 132 10.04 -13.76 -10.93
N LYS A 133 10.59 -13.59 -12.14
CA LYS A 133 9.88 -14.00 -13.35
C LYS A 133 9.37 -15.42 -13.09
N HIS A 134 8.09 -15.66 -13.31
CA HIS A 134 7.73 -16.97 -13.84
C HIS A 134 8.66 -17.13 -15.05
N LEU A 135 9.60 -18.07 -14.95
CA LEU A 135 10.08 -18.74 -16.13
C LEU A 135 8.82 -19.41 -16.69
N GLU A 136 7.92 -18.62 -17.31
CA GLU A 136 7.26 -19.09 -18.51
C GLU A 136 8.42 -19.67 -19.29
N GLU A 137 8.37 -20.98 -19.46
CA GLU A 137 9.30 -21.80 -20.20
C GLU A 137 9.82 -20.95 -21.35
N SER A 138 10.97 -20.30 -21.15
CA SER A 138 11.66 -19.69 -22.26
C SER A 138 11.81 -20.88 -23.19
N PRO A 139 11.29 -20.83 -24.44
CA PRO A 139 11.53 -21.91 -25.37
C PRO A 139 13.02 -22.17 -25.26
N ILE A 140 13.42 -23.41 -24.99
CA ILE A 140 14.81 -23.79 -24.76
C ILE A 140 15.55 -23.31 -26.00
N VAL A 141 16.07 -22.09 -25.96
CA VAL A 141 16.85 -21.52 -27.05
C VAL A 141 18.16 -22.22 -26.84
N PRO A 142 18.51 -23.19 -27.70
CA PRO A 142 19.75 -23.92 -27.51
C PRO A 142 20.87 -22.89 -27.42
N THR A 143 21.64 -23.00 -26.36
CA THR A 143 22.76 -22.11 -26.10
C THR A 143 23.68 -22.16 -27.33
N ASN A 144 24.40 -21.09 -27.67
CA ASN A 144 25.32 -21.11 -28.82
C ASN A 144 26.26 -22.34 -28.80
N PHE A 145 26.64 -22.81 -27.62
CA PHE A 145 27.41 -24.03 -27.43
C PHE A 145 26.67 -25.32 -27.84
N GLU A 146 25.39 -25.44 -27.50
CA GLU A 146 24.55 -26.58 -27.88
C GLU A 146 24.31 -26.62 -29.39
N LEU A 147 24.05 -25.45 -30.00
CA LEU A 147 23.96 -25.32 -31.46
C LEU A 147 25.26 -25.73 -32.17
N LEU A 148 26.42 -25.28 -31.66
CA LEU A 148 27.72 -25.67 -32.21
C LEU A 148 27.99 -27.17 -32.03
N LEU A 149 27.53 -27.77 -30.94
CA LEU A 149 27.68 -29.20 -30.68
C LEU A 149 26.81 -30.03 -31.63
N GLU A 150 25.57 -29.60 -31.88
CA GLU A 150 24.69 -30.22 -32.88
C GLU A 150 25.22 -30.08 -34.29
N LEU A 151 25.66 -28.87 -34.68
CA LEU A 151 26.32 -28.64 -35.97
C LEU A 151 27.54 -29.55 -36.16
N LYS A 152 28.39 -29.68 -35.14
CA LYS A 152 29.54 -30.58 -35.20
C LYS A 152 29.12 -32.04 -35.38
N LYS A 153 28.11 -32.51 -34.64
CA LYS A 153 27.58 -33.88 -34.78
C LYS A 153 27.04 -34.12 -36.19
N GLU A 154 26.35 -33.13 -36.76
CA GLU A 154 25.79 -33.23 -38.11
C GLU A 154 26.88 -33.23 -39.19
N ILE A 155 27.92 -32.42 -39.03
CA ILE A 155 29.12 -32.43 -39.91
C ILE A 155 29.78 -33.82 -39.92
N ILE A 156 29.96 -34.42 -38.74
CA ILE A 156 30.51 -35.78 -38.60
C ILE A 156 29.59 -36.80 -39.28
N ARG A 157 28.28 -36.71 -39.06
CA ARG A 157 27.29 -37.64 -39.65
C ARG A 157 27.29 -37.60 -41.18
N LEU A 158 27.54 -36.43 -41.76
CA LEU A 158 27.58 -36.22 -43.20
C LEU A 158 28.97 -36.45 -43.80
N GLU A 159 29.97 -36.85 -42.99
CA GLU A 159 31.36 -37.08 -43.41
C GLU A 159 32.03 -35.85 -44.05
N LEU A 160 31.54 -34.64 -43.76
CA LEU A 160 32.00 -33.36 -44.33
C LEU A 160 33.25 -32.80 -43.63
N GLU A 161 33.89 -33.58 -42.76
CA GLU A 161 35.06 -33.13 -41.99
C GLU A 161 36.23 -32.76 -42.90
N GLN A 162 36.38 -33.46 -44.03
CA GLN A 162 37.46 -33.21 -44.99
C GLN A 162 37.22 -31.97 -45.85
N ASP A 163 35.95 -31.67 -46.18
CA ASP A 163 35.59 -30.49 -46.98
C ASP A 163 35.72 -29.17 -46.20
N LEU A 164 35.73 -29.26 -44.88
CA LEU A 164 35.94 -28.13 -43.97
C LEU A 164 37.42 -27.97 -43.56
N SER A 165 38.27 -28.93 -43.91
CA SER A 165 39.71 -28.86 -43.68
C SER A 165 40.36 -27.96 -44.71
N MET A 166 40.86 -26.80 -44.27
CA MET A 166 41.71 -25.91 -45.09
C MET A 166 43.12 -26.49 -45.24
N THR A 167 43.25 -27.67 -45.86
CA THR A 167 44.52 -28.22 -46.35
C THR A 167 44.75 -27.83 -47.80
#